data_AF-A0A8J4YRB1-F1
#
_entry.id   AF-A0A8J4YRB1-F1
#
_cell.length_a   1.000
_cell.length_b   1.000
_cell.length_c   1.000
_cell.angle_alpha   90.00
_cell.angle_beta   90.00
_cell.angle_gamma   90.00
#
_symmetry.space_group_name_H-M   'P 1'
#
loop_
_entity.id
_entity.type
_entity.pdbx_description
1 polymer ?
#
loop_
_entity_poly.entity_id
_entity_poly.type
_entity_poly.pdbx_seq_one_letter_code
_entity_poly.pdbx_strand_id
1 'polypeptide(L)'
;MKHICSFDCGYKCGGRSTRFRGIVWPEDLSRARKRVTLQEEEKGRSNRRKRDRQLEAEVVLRENEETAMGWVGKRSVPRNMTITCKRGNCEVLPSSYIGMTTTKLSRRLTCHFTSGTPKSILLEKHGITITRKYIEENTEMVDMCADIRRLPILEALYIKDNNPKLNVQAHDLKALPSMRRTKGSDIQPAETQSEEKQKPSTNDRRPLTRKAARLL
;
A
#
# COMPACT_ATOMS: atom_id res chain seq x y z
N MET A 1 16.68 35.89 68.55
CA MET A 1 18.13 35.76 68.26
C MET A 1 18.34 35.98 66.77
N LYS A 2 19.18 36.95 66.38
CA LYS A 2 19.44 37.31 64.97
C LYS A 2 20.70 36.57 64.51
N HIS A 3 20.60 35.72 63.49
CA HIS A 3 21.76 35.11 62.84
C HIS A 3 22.23 36.01 61.69
N ILE A 4 23.46 36.50 61.78
CA ILE A 4 24.11 37.26 60.71
C ILE A 4 24.79 36.25 59.79
N CYS A 5 24.25 36.08 58.58
CA CYS A 5 24.89 35.28 57.53
C CYS A 5 25.49 36.21 56.47
N SER A 6 26.71 35.91 56.02
CA SER A 6 27.34 36.62 54.90
C SER A 6 27.04 35.86 53.61
N PHE A 7 26.50 36.53 52.59
CA PHE A 7 26.22 35.94 51.29
C PHE A 7 27.09 36.64 50.24
N ASP A 8 27.95 35.88 49.57
CA ASP A 8 28.72 36.41 48.43
C ASP A 8 27.85 36.30 47.17
N CYS A 9 27.34 37.44 46.69
CA CYS A 9 26.58 37.52 45.44
C CYS A 9 27.56 37.52 44.25
N GLY A 10 27.63 36.41 43.51
CA GLY A 10 28.57 36.19 42.40
C GLY A 10 28.27 36.93 41.09
N TYR A 11 27.74 38.16 41.13
CA TYR A 11 27.58 38.98 39.92
C TYR A 11 28.85 39.81 39.67
N LYS A 12 29.60 39.45 38.62
CA LYS A 12 30.77 40.21 38.15
C LYS A 12 30.31 41.41 37.31
N CYS A 13 30.06 42.55 37.96
CA CYS A 13 30.02 43.84 37.30
C CYS A 13 31.24 44.68 37.75
N GLY A 14 32.20 44.91 36.85
CA GLY A 14 33.12 46.05 36.94
C GLY A 14 34.05 46.14 38.17
N GLY A 15 34.78 45.07 38.50
CA GLY A 15 36.09 45.20 39.17
C GLY A 15 36.14 45.75 40.60
N ARG A 16 35.03 45.90 41.33
CA ARG A 16 35.05 46.17 42.77
C ARG A 16 34.07 45.26 43.50
N SER A 17 34.60 44.39 44.35
CA SER A 17 33.82 43.51 45.23
C SER A 17 33.26 44.32 46.40
N THR A 18 32.04 44.82 46.30
CA THR A 18 31.33 45.42 47.43
C THR A 18 30.64 44.32 48.25
N ARG A 19 31.11 44.09 49.48
CA ARG A 19 30.42 43.20 50.44
C ARG A 19 29.22 43.92 51.02
N PHE A 20 28.03 43.64 50.51
CA PHE A 20 26.78 44.08 51.13
C PHE A 20 26.45 43.17 52.33
N ARG A 21 26.47 43.73 53.55
CA ARG A 21 25.92 43.06 54.74
C ARG A 21 24.42 43.35 54.81
N GLY A 22 23.61 42.49 54.20
CA GLY A 22 22.16 42.52 54.32
C GLY A 22 21.67 41.67 55.50
N ILE A 23 20.60 42.11 56.17
CA ILE A 23 19.87 41.29 57.14
C ILE A 23 18.90 40.41 56.34
N VAL A 24 19.11 39.09 56.33
CA VAL A 24 18.18 38.14 55.70
C VAL A 24 17.19 37.68 56.75
N TRP A 25 15.89 37.82 56.47
CA TRP A 25 14.85 37.37 57.38
C TRP A 25 14.71 35.84 57.34
N PRO A 26 14.41 35.17 58.47
CA PRO A 26 14.22 33.72 58.51
C PRO A 26 13.17 33.20 57.51
N GLU A 27 12.15 34.00 57.22
CA GLU A 27 11.11 33.71 56.22
C GLU A 27 11.66 33.66 54.80
N ASP A 28 12.62 34.53 54.46
CA ASP A 28 13.27 34.54 53.15
C ASP A 28 14.15 33.30 52.95
N LEU A 29 14.83 32.83 54.01
CA LEU A 29 15.58 31.57 53.97
C LEU A 29 14.65 30.36 53.78
N SER A 30 13.49 30.35 54.44
CA SER A 30 12.48 29.30 54.26
C SER A 30 11.91 29.30 52.83
N ARG A 31 11.62 30.49 52.29
CA ARG A 31 11.15 30.66 50.91
C ARG A 31 12.23 30.26 49.88
N ALA A 32 13.50 30.57 50.14
CA ALA A 32 14.62 30.16 49.28
C ALA A 32 14.80 28.64 49.28
N ARG A 33 14.75 27.98 50.45
CA ARG A 33 14.82 26.50 50.54
C ARG A 33 13.66 25.83 49.79
N LYS A 34 12.43 26.34 49.94
CA LYS A 34 11.25 25.84 49.19
C LYS A 34 11.41 26.00 47.67
N ARG A 35 12.05 27.08 47.19
CA ARG A 35 12.31 27.25 45.74
C ARG A 35 13.33 26.24 45.22
N VAL A 36 14.38 25.94 45.98
CA VAL A 36 15.38 24.94 45.61
C VAL A 36 14.74 23.55 45.51
N THR A 37 13.93 23.15 46.50
CA THR A 37 13.25 21.84 46.46
C THR A 37 12.28 21.71 45.29
N LEU A 38 11.50 22.76 44.98
CA LEU A 38 10.60 22.75 43.82
C LEU A 38 11.37 22.65 42.49
N GLN A 39 12.50 23.34 42.36
CA GLN A 39 13.34 23.24 41.17
C GLN A 39 13.96 21.84 41.00
N GLU A 40 14.35 21.18 42.09
CA GLU A 40 14.86 19.81 42.05
C GLU A 40 13.77 18.79 41.67
N GLU A 41 12.55 18.95 42.19
CA GLU A 41 11.40 18.13 41.80
C GLU A 41 11.02 18.29 40.32
N GLU A 42 11.02 19.52 39.80
CA GLU A 42 10.74 19.80 38.38
C GLU A 42 11.81 19.18 37.46
N LYS A 43 13.10 19.28 37.83
CA LYS A 43 14.19 18.60 37.12
C LYS A 43 14.01 17.08 37.15
N GLY A 44 13.61 16.52 38.29
CA GLY A 44 13.30 15.10 38.44
C GLY A 44 12.17 14.63 37.51
N ARG A 45 11.05 15.38 37.46
CA ARG A 45 9.90 15.09 36.58
C ARG A 45 10.27 15.18 35.10
N SER A 46 11.05 16.20 34.72
CA SER A 46 11.55 16.36 33.35
C SER A 46 12.42 15.18 32.92
N ASN A 47 13.34 14.75 33.78
CA ASN A 47 14.20 13.59 33.51
C ASN A 47 13.42 12.27 33.43
N ARG A 48 12.37 12.08 34.24
CA ARG A 48 11.49 10.90 34.14
C ARG A 48 10.78 10.88 32.79
N ARG A 49 10.16 11.99 32.36
CA ARG A 49 9.49 12.09 31.04
C ARG A 49 10.43 11.82 29.87
N LYS A 50 11.69 12.24 29.96
CA LYS A 50 12.70 11.96 28.92
C LYS A 50 13.02 10.46 28.84
N ARG A 51 13.17 9.78 29.99
CA ARG A 51 13.38 8.33 30.03
C ARG A 51 12.17 7.55 29.50
N ASP A 52 10.97 7.95 29.87
CA ASP A 52 9.74 7.30 29.41
C ASP A 52 9.62 7.41 27.87
N ARG A 53 9.85 8.60 27.30
CA ARG A 53 9.89 8.79 25.83
C ARG A 53 11.00 7.99 25.14
N GLN A 54 12.15 7.83 25.80
CA GLN A 54 13.26 7.07 25.25
C GLN A 54 12.94 5.57 25.23
N LEU A 55 12.32 5.05 26.29
CA LEU A 55 11.85 3.67 26.35
C LEU A 55 10.73 3.41 25.34
N GLU A 56 9.76 4.31 25.21
CA GLU A 56 8.72 4.22 24.17
C GLU A 56 9.33 4.18 22.76
N ALA A 57 10.31 5.03 22.47
CA ALA A 57 11.00 5.02 21.18
C ALA A 57 11.77 3.71 20.94
N GLU A 58 12.41 3.16 21.97
CA GLU A 58 13.15 1.89 21.88
C GLU A 58 12.23 0.68 21.66
N VAL A 59 11.06 0.65 22.31
CA VAL A 59 10.02 -0.37 22.08
C VAL A 59 9.51 -0.31 20.64
N VAL A 60 9.19 0.88 20.12
CA VAL A 60 8.74 1.06 18.73
C VAL A 60 9.82 0.63 17.74
N LEU A 61 11.10 0.88 18.01
CA LEU A 61 12.19 0.41 17.15
C LEU A 61 12.30 -1.12 17.16
N ARG A 62 12.18 -1.78 18.32
CA ARG A 62 12.20 -3.25 18.40
C ARG A 62 11.05 -3.91 17.65
N GLU A 63 9.83 -3.39 17.77
CA GLU A 63 8.67 -3.92 17.03
C GLU A 63 8.85 -3.77 15.50
N ASN A 64 9.48 -2.68 15.06
CA ASN A 64 9.82 -2.48 13.65
C ASN A 64 10.97 -3.39 13.18
N GLU A 65 11.95 -3.68 14.04
CA GLU A 65 13.07 -4.60 13.72
C GLU A 65 12.63 -6.07 13.67
N GLU A 66 11.74 -6.52 14.54
CA GLU A 66 11.14 -7.85 14.43
C GLU A 66 10.31 -7.98 13.14
N THR A 67 9.64 -6.89 12.75
CA THR A 67 8.96 -6.78 11.46
C THR A 67 9.94 -6.70 10.28
N ALA A 68 11.20 -6.32 10.46
CA ALA A 68 12.20 -6.24 9.38
C ALA A 68 13.05 -7.51 9.27
N MET A 69 13.49 -8.10 10.38
CA MET A 69 14.32 -9.31 10.41
C MET A 69 13.53 -10.59 10.10
N GLY A 70 12.19 -10.59 10.25
CA GLY A 70 11.33 -11.66 9.74
C GLY A 70 11.24 -11.75 8.20
N TRP A 71 11.79 -10.77 7.47
CA TRP A 71 11.70 -10.66 6.00
C TRP A 71 13.00 -10.90 5.24
N VAL A 72 14.14 -10.96 5.93
CA VAL A 72 15.43 -11.26 5.28
C VAL A 72 15.51 -12.77 5.05
N GLY A 73 14.98 -13.24 3.92
CA GLY A 73 15.28 -14.57 3.41
C GLY A 73 14.12 -15.56 3.31
N LYS A 74 12.87 -15.18 3.61
CA LYS A 74 11.71 -15.98 3.17
C LYS A 74 11.58 -15.82 1.66
N ARG A 75 12.35 -16.63 0.91
CA ARG A 75 12.21 -16.81 -0.54
C ARG A 75 10.71 -16.92 -0.81
N SER A 76 10.18 -16.01 -1.64
CA SER A 76 8.78 -16.02 -2.01
C SER A 76 8.51 -17.36 -2.69
N VAL A 77 7.90 -18.28 -1.95
CA VAL A 77 7.58 -19.61 -2.47
C VAL A 77 6.59 -19.37 -3.60
N PRO A 78 6.90 -19.81 -4.84
CA PRO A 78 5.99 -19.64 -5.96
C PRO A 78 4.69 -20.44 -5.75
N ARG A 79 3.54 -19.88 -6.13
CA ARG A 79 2.22 -20.47 -5.80
C ARG A 79 1.19 -20.23 -6.90
N ASN A 80 0.20 -21.12 -6.95
CA ASN A 80 -1.03 -20.95 -7.72
C ASN A 80 -2.15 -20.47 -6.80
N MET A 81 -2.92 -19.48 -7.26
CA MET A 81 -4.04 -18.91 -6.52
C MET A 81 -5.32 -18.97 -7.36
N THR A 82 -6.47 -19.08 -6.70
CA THR A 82 -7.75 -18.73 -7.31
C THR A 82 -8.32 -17.48 -6.65
N ILE A 83 -9.07 -16.69 -7.42
CA ILE A 83 -9.90 -15.61 -6.92
C ILE A 83 -11.33 -15.97 -7.29
N THR A 84 -12.20 -16.10 -6.30
CA THR A 84 -13.63 -16.44 -6.50
C THR A 84 -14.52 -15.26 -6.15
N CYS A 85 -15.55 -14.96 -6.94
CA CYS A 85 -16.55 -13.98 -6.54
C CYS A 85 -17.61 -14.63 -5.63
N LYS A 86 -17.62 -14.31 -4.34
CA LYS A 86 -18.64 -14.79 -3.37
C LYS A 86 -19.92 -13.94 -3.32
N ARG A 87 -20.12 -13.00 -4.25
CA ARG A 87 -21.19 -11.98 -4.14
C ARG A 87 -22.31 -12.21 -5.17
N GLY A 88 -23.54 -12.34 -4.67
CA GLY A 88 -24.76 -12.45 -5.48
C GLY A 88 -24.88 -13.79 -6.21
N ASN A 89 -25.63 -13.82 -7.31
CA ASN A 89 -25.94 -15.04 -8.10
C ASN A 89 -24.75 -15.61 -8.91
N CYS A 90 -23.51 -15.25 -8.53
CA CYS A 90 -22.29 -15.74 -9.16
C CYS A 90 -21.90 -17.16 -8.76
N GLU A 91 -22.60 -17.79 -7.83
CA GLU A 91 -22.42 -19.22 -7.53
C GLU A 91 -22.84 -20.11 -8.71
N VAL A 92 -23.82 -19.67 -9.49
CA VAL A 92 -24.36 -20.43 -10.63
C VAL A 92 -23.40 -20.42 -11.84
N LEU A 93 -22.51 -19.42 -11.93
CA LEU A 93 -21.56 -19.29 -13.03
C LEU A 93 -20.14 -19.26 -12.46
N PRO A 94 -19.25 -20.21 -12.81
CA PRO A 94 -17.88 -20.23 -12.30
C PRO A 94 -17.13 -18.96 -12.72
N SER A 95 -17.19 -17.95 -11.85
CA SER A 95 -16.52 -16.67 -11.96
C SER A 95 -15.26 -16.71 -11.10
N SER A 96 -14.51 -17.79 -11.30
CA SER A 96 -13.17 -17.95 -10.74
C SER A 96 -12.14 -17.44 -11.73
N TYR A 97 -11.06 -16.88 -11.19
CA TYR A 97 -9.84 -16.55 -11.91
C TYR A 97 -8.71 -17.37 -11.31
N ILE A 98 -7.97 -18.10 -12.13
CA ILE A 98 -6.82 -18.89 -11.69
C ILE A 98 -5.56 -18.21 -12.21
N GLY A 99 -4.58 -18.03 -11.34
CA GLY A 99 -3.32 -17.37 -11.71
C GLY A 99 -2.13 -17.91 -10.94
N MET A 100 -0.96 -17.91 -11.55
CA MET A 100 0.31 -18.18 -10.87
C MET A 100 1.04 -16.89 -10.47
N THR A 101 1.81 -16.96 -9.38
CA THR A 101 2.73 -15.90 -8.97
C THR A 101 4.06 -16.47 -8.50
N THR A 102 5.14 -15.92 -9.04
CA THR A 102 6.52 -16.13 -8.58
C THR A 102 6.95 -15.09 -7.53
N THR A 103 6.20 -13.99 -7.45
CA THR A 103 6.44 -12.89 -6.52
C THR A 103 5.51 -12.99 -5.30
N LYS A 104 5.65 -12.06 -4.35
CA LYS A 104 4.72 -11.93 -3.22
C LYS A 104 3.27 -11.84 -3.72
N LEU A 105 2.40 -12.65 -3.13
CA LEU A 105 0.96 -12.67 -3.42
C LEU A 105 0.35 -11.26 -3.41
N SER A 106 0.69 -10.45 -2.40
CA SER A 106 0.24 -9.06 -2.27
C SER A 106 0.56 -8.16 -3.47
N ARG A 107 1.72 -8.38 -4.12
CA ARG A 107 2.10 -7.65 -5.33
C ARG A 107 1.21 -8.06 -6.50
N ARG A 108 1.00 -9.36 -6.69
CA ARG A 108 0.12 -9.90 -7.74
C ARG A 108 -1.32 -9.43 -7.56
N LEU A 109 -1.85 -9.45 -6.33
CA LEU A 109 -3.20 -8.94 -6.04
C LEU A 109 -3.32 -7.44 -6.31
N THR A 110 -2.31 -6.66 -5.96
CA THR A 110 -2.25 -5.23 -6.31
C THR A 110 -2.31 -5.01 -7.83
N CYS A 111 -1.60 -5.82 -8.62
CA CYS A 111 -1.66 -5.73 -10.09
C CYS A 111 -3.07 -6.06 -10.63
N HIS A 112 -3.72 -7.09 -10.11
CA HIS A 112 -5.10 -7.41 -10.48
C HIS A 112 -6.07 -6.32 -10.06
N PHE A 113 -5.82 -5.67 -8.93
CA PHE A 113 -6.59 -4.54 -8.43
C PHE A 113 -6.44 -3.27 -9.28
N THR A 114 -5.25 -2.96 -9.79
CA THR A 114 -5.06 -1.73 -10.57
C THR A 114 -5.65 -1.85 -11.97
N SER A 115 -5.37 -2.96 -12.67
CA SER A 115 -5.63 -3.09 -14.12
C SER A 115 -5.95 -4.52 -14.59
N GLY A 116 -6.37 -5.42 -13.69
CA GLY A 116 -6.63 -6.81 -14.04
C GLY A 116 -8.05 -7.12 -14.52
N THR A 117 -8.19 -8.26 -15.21
CA THR A 117 -9.47 -8.88 -15.59
C THR A 117 -10.46 -9.05 -14.44
N PRO A 118 -10.05 -9.43 -13.20
CA PRO A 118 -10.98 -9.49 -12.08
C PRO A 118 -11.63 -8.13 -11.79
N LYS A 119 -10.91 -7.01 -12.02
CA LYS A 119 -11.44 -5.69 -11.77
C LYS A 119 -12.52 -5.27 -12.75
N SER A 120 -12.28 -5.43 -14.05
CA SER A 120 -13.27 -5.08 -15.06
C SER A 120 -14.55 -5.88 -14.85
N ILE A 121 -14.43 -7.19 -14.62
CA ILE A 121 -15.60 -8.07 -14.52
C ILE A 121 -16.41 -7.80 -13.25
N LEU A 122 -15.76 -7.57 -12.11
CA LEU A 122 -16.47 -7.25 -10.87
C LEU A 122 -17.16 -5.87 -10.97
N LEU A 123 -16.54 -4.90 -11.64
CA LEU A 123 -17.14 -3.60 -11.88
C LEU A 123 -18.32 -3.68 -12.86
N GLU A 124 -18.17 -4.38 -13.98
CA GLU A 124 -19.19 -4.51 -15.03
C GLU A 124 -20.40 -5.33 -14.57
N LYS A 125 -20.17 -6.47 -13.90
CA LYS A 125 -21.25 -7.38 -13.50
C LYS A 125 -21.93 -6.99 -12.20
N HIS A 126 -21.19 -6.43 -11.24
CA HIS A 126 -21.72 -6.13 -9.92
C HIS A 126 -21.81 -4.63 -9.61
N GLY A 127 -21.17 -3.76 -10.39
CA GLY A 127 -21.12 -2.33 -10.10
C GLY A 127 -20.35 -2.01 -8.80
N ILE A 128 -19.50 -2.92 -8.32
CA ILE A 128 -18.83 -2.78 -7.02
C ILE A 128 -17.44 -2.17 -7.22
N THR A 129 -17.16 -1.13 -6.44
CA THR A 129 -15.79 -0.65 -6.25
C THR A 129 -15.03 -1.66 -5.39
N ILE A 130 -14.13 -2.40 -6.03
CA ILE A 130 -13.32 -3.42 -5.37
C ILE A 130 -12.40 -2.75 -4.36
N THR A 131 -12.19 -3.40 -3.22
CA THR A 131 -11.14 -3.02 -2.26
C THR A 131 -10.08 -4.10 -2.22
N ARG A 132 -8.87 -3.74 -1.78
CA ARG A 132 -7.79 -4.72 -1.65
C ARG A 132 -8.13 -5.85 -0.68
N LYS A 133 -8.74 -5.51 0.47
CA LYS A 133 -9.23 -6.49 1.46
C LYS A 133 -10.21 -7.49 0.86
N TYR A 134 -11.12 -7.00 0.02
CA TYR A 134 -12.08 -7.86 -0.67
C TYR A 134 -11.38 -8.91 -1.54
N ILE A 135 -10.37 -8.53 -2.33
CA ILE A 135 -9.62 -9.50 -3.13
C ILE A 135 -8.88 -10.49 -2.23
N GLU A 136 -8.23 -10.01 -1.16
CA GLU A 136 -7.48 -10.86 -0.23
C GLU A 136 -8.40 -11.92 0.45
N GLU A 137 -9.61 -11.55 0.87
CA GLU A 137 -10.60 -12.46 1.47
C GLU A 137 -11.19 -13.47 0.47
N ASN A 138 -11.18 -13.13 -0.82
CA ASN A 138 -11.71 -13.96 -1.90
C ASN A 138 -10.62 -14.73 -2.66
N THR A 139 -9.35 -14.61 -2.22
CA THR A 139 -8.23 -15.33 -2.82
C THR A 139 -7.91 -16.56 -2.00
N GLU A 140 -7.92 -17.73 -2.64
CA GLU A 140 -7.59 -19.01 -2.03
C GLU A 140 -6.34 -19.59 -2.68
N MET A 141 -5.43 -20.14 -1.87
CA MET A 141 -4.21 -20.78 -2.35
C MET A 141 -4.52 -22.21 -2.77
N VAL A 142 -4.26 -22.55 -4.03
CA VAL A 142 -4.56 -23.89 -4.56
C VAL A 142 -3.41 -24.84 -4.31
N ASP A 143 -2.21 -24.41 -4.73
CA ASP A 143 -1.03 -25.26 -4.72
C ASP A 143 0.24 -24.41 -4.58
N MET A 144 1.29 -25.04 -4.07
CA MET A 144 2.61 -24.44 -3.87
C MET A 144 3.66 -25.32 -4.54
N CYS A 145 4.45 -24.74 -5.43
CA CYS A 145 5.51 -25.47 -6.12
C CYS A 145 6.85 -24.76 -5.91
N ALA A 146 7.87 -25.52 -5.50
CA ALA A 146 9.23 -25.01 -5.38
C ALA A 146 9.86 -24.74 -6.75
N ASP A 147 9.50 -25.51 -7.78
CA ASP A 147 10.02 -25.35 -9.13
C ASP A 147 9.18 -24.35 -9.94
N ILE A 148 9.79 -23.20 -10.23
CA ILE A 148 9.18 -22.12 -11.02
C ILE A 148 8.77 -22.59 -12.41
N ARG A 149 9.50 -23.55 -13.01
CA ARG A 149 9.20 -24.06 -14.37
C ARG A 149 7.91 -24.86 -14.41
N ARG A 150 7.51 -25.46 -13.30
CA ARG A 150 6.28 -26.26 -13.19
C ARG A 150 5.04 -25.41 -12.95
N LEU A 151 5.18 -24.18 -12.45
CA LEU A 151 4.03 -23.33 -12.16
C LEU A 151 3.12 -23.06 -13.36
N PRO A 152 3.62 -22.64 -14.54
CA PRO A 152 2.75 -22.39 -15.68
C PRO A 152 2.04 -23.65 -16.16
N ILE A 153 2.67 -24.82 -15.99
CA ILE A 153 2.08 -26.12 -16.33
C ILE A 153 0.92 -26.42 -15.37
N LEU A 154 1.13 -26.26 -14.06
CA LEU A 154 0.08 -26.45 -13.07
C LEU A 154 -1.07 -25.45 -13.26
N GLU A 155 -0.77 -24.18 -13.55
CA GLU A 155 -1.76 -23.17 -13.89
C GLU A 155 -2.61 -23.60 -15.09
N ALA A 156 -1.97 -24.08 -16.17
CA ALA A 156 -2.67 -24.57 -17.35
C ALA A 156 -3.55 -25.79 -17.06
N LEU A 157 -3.09 -26.73 -16.23
CA LEU A 157 -3.88 -27.88 -15.78
C LEU A 157 -5.10 -27.42 -14.98
N TYR A 158 -4.93 -26.53 -14.01
CA TYR A 158 -6.04 -25.99 -13.24
C TYR A 158 -7.05 -25.20 -14.08
N ILE A 159 -6.59 -24.45 -15.08
CA ILE A 159 -7.47 -23.75 -16.03
C ILE A 159 -8.25 -24.77 -16.88
N LYS A 160 -7.59 -25.83 -17.35
CA LYS A 160 -8.23 -26.88 -18.16
C LYS A 160 -9.30 -27.65 -17.37
N ASP A 161 -8.99 -28.00 -16.13
CA ASP A 161 -9.88 -28.82 -15.29
C ASP A 161 -11.09 -28.01 -14.79
N ASN A 162 -10.89 -26.74 -14.42
CA ASN A 162 -11.95 -25.90 -13.85
C ASN A 162 -12.67 -25.00 -14.87
N ASN A 163 -12.12 -24.84 -16.08
CA ASN A 163 -12.62 -23.93 -17.13
C ASN A 163 -13.10 -22.55 -16.62
N PRO A 164 -12.26 -21.80 -15.87
CA PRO A 164 -12.62 -20.51 -15.30
C PRO A 164 -12.96 -19.49 -16.39
N LYS A 165 -14.16 -18.90 -16.34
CA LYS A 165 -14.61 -17.92 -17.35
C LYS A 165 -13.76 -16.65 -17.37
N LEU A 166 -13.13 -16.30 -16.24
CA LEU A 166 -12.29 -15.09 -16.14
C LEU A 166 -10.92 -15.26 -16.80
N ASN A 167 -10.49 -16.50 -17.07
CA ASN A 167 -9.22 -16.80 -17.74
C ASN A 167 -9.34 -16.85 -19.26
N VAL A 168 -10.55 -16.78 -19.80
CA VAL A 168 -10.77 -16.69 -21.23
C VAL A 168 -10.29 -15.30 -21.67
N GLN A 169 -9.09 -15.24 -22.22
CA GLN A 169 -8.61 -14.04 -22.90
C GLN A 169 -9.47 -13.88 -24.15
N ALA A 170 -10.46 -12.98 -24.07
CA ALA A 170 -11.34 -12.63 -25.17
C ALA A 170 -10.49 -11.94 -26.26
N HIS A 171 -9.93 -12.75 -27.16
CA HIS A 171 -9.38 -12.33 -28.44
C HIS A 171 -8.28 -11.25 -28.40
N ASP A 172 -7.03 -11.70 -28.29
CA ASP A 172 -5.94 -10.99 -28.97
C ASP A 172 -5.05 -11.95 -29.77
N LEU A 173 -5.67 -12.81 -30.59
CA LEU A 173 -4.97 -13.52 -31.66
C LEU A 173 -4.28 -12.56 -32.66
N LYS A 174 -4.56 -11.25 -32.59
CA LYS A 174 -3.85 -10.20 -33.33
C LYS A 174 -2.48 -9.86 -32.73
N ALA A 175 -2.20 -10.25 -31.48
CA ALA A 175 -0.97 -9.91 -30.76
C ALA A 175 0.16 -10.95 -30.90
N LEU A 176 -0.04 -12.07 -31.60
CA LEU A 176 1.07 -12.96 -31.97
C LEU A 176 1.67 -12.48 -33.30
N PRO A 177 2.77 -11.70 -33.30
CA PRO A 177 3.44 -11.30 -34.54
C PRO A 177 3.89 -12.51 -35.38
N SER A 178 4.07 -13.70 -34.78
CA SER A 178 4.38 -14.95 -35.48
C SER A 178 3.24 -15.49 -36.35
N MET A 179 1.98 -15.06 -36.12
CA MET A 179 0.85 -15.35 -36.99
C MET A 179 0.69 -14.34 -38.12
N ARG A 180 1.46 -13.24 -38.15
CA ARG A 180 1.65 -12.42 -39.37
C ARG A 180 2.62 -13.13 -40.32
N ARG A 181 2.35 -14.39 -40.68
CA ARG A 181 2.97 -14.95 -41.87
C ARG A 181 2.30 -14.29 -43.06
N THR A 182 3.01 -13.31 -43.61
CA THR A 182 3.05 -12.88 -45.02
C THR A 182 2.17 -13.72 -45.93
N LYS A 183 0.90 -13.32 -46.06
CA LYS A 183 0.09 -13.62 -47.23
C LYS A 183 0.61 -12.70 -48.34
N GLY A 184 1.65 -13.14 -49.05
CA GLY A 184 2.33 -12.29 -50.03
C GLY A 184 3.45 -12.98 -50.78
N SER A 185 3.08 -13.89 -51.70
CA SER A 185 3.56 -13.89 -53.09
C SER A 185 2.75 -14.92 -53.89
N ASP A 186 1.95 -14.38 -54.81
CA ASP A 186 1.67 -14.92 -56.15
C ASP A 186 0.97 -16.28 -56.30
N ILE A 187 -0.35 -16.25 -56.15
CA ILE A 187 -1.23 -17.02 -57.03
C ILE A 187 -2.30 -16.05 -57.54
N GLN A 188 -2.20 -15.63 -58.80
CA GLN A 188 -3.22 -14.86 -59.49
C GLN A 188 -4.50 -15.70 -59.61
N PRO A 189 -5.65 -15.23 -59.10
CA PRO A 189 -6.93 -15.83 -59.44
C PRO A 189 -7.40 -15.24 -60.77
N ALA A 190 -7.64 -16.12 -61.74
CA ALA A 190 -8.33 -15.80 -62.97
C ALA A 190 -9.69 -15.16 -62.66
N GLU A 191 -9.98 -14.13 -63.44
CA GLU A 191 -11.18 -13.31 -63.40
C GLU A 191 -12.46 -14.15 -63.43
N THR A 192 -13.38 -13.87 -62.50
CA THR A 192 -14.80 -14.10 -62.76
C THR A 192 -15.55 -12.92 -62.15
N GLN A 193 -15.99 -12.05 -63.05
CA GLN A 193 -16.83 -10.91 -62.77
C GLN A 193 -18.25 -11.41 -62.48
N SER A 194 -18.79 -11.05 -61.31
CA SER A 194 -20.24 -10.89 -61.16
C SER A 194 -20.51 -9.88 -60.06
N GLU A 195 -21.06 -8.77 -60.51
CA GLU A 195 -21.60 -7.64 -59.77
C GLU A 195 -22.57 -8.09 -58.67
N GLU A 196 -22.50 -7.53 -57.45
CA GLU A 196 -23.72 -7.06 -56.76
C GLU A 196 -23.43 -6.12 -55.56
N LYS A 197 -23.66 -4.83 -55.81
CA LYS A 197 -24.44 -3.88 -54.98
C LYS A 197 -23.97 -3.54 -53.55
N GLN A 198 -23.34 -2.37 -53.47
CA GLN A 198 -23.17 -1.56 -52.27
C GLN A 198 -24.51 -1.14 -51.64
N LYS A 199 -24.58 -1.11 -50.30
CA LYS A 199 -25.47 -0.22 -49.53
C LYS A 199 -24.64 0.66 -48.59
N PRO A 200 -24.81 2.00 -48.60
CA PRO A 200 -24.22 2.88 -47.61
C PRO A 200 -25.12 2.98 -46.37
N SER A 201 -24.58 2.72 -45.18
CA SER A 201 -25.27 2.98 -43.91
C SER A 201 -24.63 4.18 -43.23
N THR A 202 -25.29 5.32 -43.41
CA THR A 202 -25.11 6.58 -42.69
C THR A 202 -25.56 6.48 -41.23
N ASN A 203 -25.17 7.49 -40.43
CA ASN A 203 -25.65 7.87 -39.08
C ASN A 203 -24.93 7.18 -37.90
N ASP A 204 -24.48 7.84 -36.84
CA ASP A 204 -24.83 9.16 -36.31
C ASP A 204 -23.68 9.81 -35.54
N ARG A 205 -23.50 11.11 -35.77
CA ARG A 205 -22.69 12.01 -34.94
C ARG A 205 -23.44 12.27 -33.64
N ARG A 206 -22.88 11.90 -32.49
CA ARG A 206 -23.33 12.46 -31.20
C ARG A 206 -22.57 13.75 -30.87
N PRO A 207 -23.27 14.83 -30.48
CA PRO A 207 -22.64 16.08 -30.09
C PRO A 207 -22.00 15.97 -28.69
N LEU A 208 -20.77 16.47 -28.58
CA LEU A 208 -20.08 16.70 -27.32
C LEU A 208 -20.72 17.89 -26.60
N THR A 209 -21.52 17.62 -25.56
CA THR A 209 -21.95 18.67 -24.63
C THR A 209 -20.80 19.00 -23.69
N ARG A 210 -20.14 20.14 -23.91
CA ARG A 210 -19.28 20.77 -22.90
C ARG A 210 -20.15 21.41 -21.83
N LYS A 211 -20.09 20.89 -20.60
CA LYS A 211 -20.47 21.61 -19.38
C LYS A 211 -19.21 21.73 -18.51
N ALA A 212 -18.70 22.95 -18.38
CA ALA A 212 -17.89 23.39 -17.26
C ALA A 212 -18.33 24.84 -17.01
N ALA A 213 -19.27 25.07 -16.09
CA ALA A 213 -19.05 25.14 -14.64
C ALA A 213 -18.22 26.37 -14.28
N ARG A 214 -18.97 27.37 -13.82
CA ARG A 214 -18.62 28.72 -13.40
C ARG A 214 -18.65 28.69 -11.87
N LEU A 215 -17.51 28.89 -11.21
CA LEU A 215 -17.38 29.19 -9.77
C LEU A 215 -16.12 30.09 -9.69
N LEU A 216 -16.29 31.41 -9.54
CA LEU A 216 -16.42 32.15 -8.27
C LEU A 216 -15.20 31.94 -7.37
#